data_AF-A0A7C5TLA3-F1
#
_entry.id   AF-A0A7C5TLA3-F1
#
_cell.length_a   1.000
_cell.length_b   1.000
_cell.length_c   1.000
_cell.angle_alpha   90.00
_cell.angle_beta   90.00
_cell.angle_gamma   90.00
#
_symmetry.space_group_name_H-M   'P 1'
#
loop_
_entity.id
_entity.type
_entity.pdbx_description
1 polymer ?
#
loop_
_entity_poly.entity_id
_entity_poly.type
_entity_poly.pdbx_seq_one_letter_code
_entity_poly.pdbx_strand_id
1 'polypeptide(L)'
;MISIFEFGYRYLIPSIKRRLVEKLIDIGLTQKEVARKLGLSVSAVSRYLSMKRGATIDLASYSDLDEAISKLAIDIRDNRIDFHDIHLWIYRIAFYALSRRYMCRWHAKIDLNVNPDLCFICPKLIGSLTDSSLLAR
;
A
#
# COMPACT_ATOMS: atom_id res chain seq x y z
N MET A 1 8.63 15.33 -13.62
CA MET A 1 7.68 14.94 -12.56
C MET A 1 6.78 13.84 -13.09
N ILE A 2 7.05 12.59 -12.72
CA ILE A 2 6.10 11.49 -12.91
C ILE A 2 4.80 11.83 -12.19
N SER A 3 3.68 11.47 -12.79
CA SER A 3 2.38 11.77 -12.17
C SER A 3 2.20 10.99 -10.87
N ILE A 4 1.35 11.50 -9.96
CA ILE A 4 0.98 10.77 -8.73
C ILE A 4 0.39 9.38 -9.04
N PHE A 5 -0.27 9.25 -10.19
CA PHE A 5 -0.86 7.99 -10.64
C PHE A 5 0.21 7.01 -11.10
N GLU A 6 1.22 7.48 -11.83
CA GLU A 6 2.37 6.66 -12.20
C GLU A 6 3.18 6.25 -10.98
N PHE A 7 3.46 7.18 -10.07
CA PHE A 7 4.13 6.88 -8.80
C PHE A 7 3.34 5.84 -7.99
N GLY A 8 2.02 6.04 -7.87
CA GLY A 8 1.10 5.14 -7.21
C GLY A 8 1.14 3.73 -7.80
N TYR A 9 0.96 3.63 -9.12
CA TYR A 9 0.90 2.37 -9.85
C TYR A 9 2.22 1.58 -9.81
N ARG A 10 3.36 2.26 -10.00
CA ARG A 10 4.67 1.61 -10.12
C ARG A 10 5.34 1.30 -8.79
N TYR A 11 5.09 2.10 -7.74
CA TYR A 11 5.85 2.00 -6.49
C TYR A 11 4.97 1.79 -5.27
N LEU A 12 3.99 2.67 -5.03
CA LEU A 12 3.22 2.63 -3.79
C LEU A 12 2.29 1.42 -3.68
N ILE A 13 1.42 1.20 -4.66
CA ILE A 13 0.45 0.09 -4.65
C ILE A 13 1.16 -1.26 -4.62
N PRO A 14 2.25 -1.51 -5.39
CA PRO A 14 3.02 -2.73 -5.26
C PRO A 14 3.63 -2.92 -3.86
N SER A 15 4.07 -1.84 -3.20
CA SER A 15 4.63 -1.92 -1.85
C SER A 15 3.55 -2.23 -0.80
N ILE A 16 2.34 -1.66 -0.93
CA ILE A 16 1.19 -2.00 -0.08
C ILE A 16 0.82 -3.48 -0.26
N LYS A 17 0.68 -3.94 -1.51
CA LYS A 17 0.37 -5.35 -1.81
C LYS A 17 1.43 -6.30 -1.27
N ARG A 18 2.70 -5.93 -1.38
CA ARG A 18 3.79 -6.70 -0.80
C ARG A 18 3.62 -6.83 0.71
N ARG A 19 3.46 -5.70 1.40
CA ARG A 19 3.34 -5.71 2.85
C ARG A 19 2.11 -6.47 3.32
N LEU A 20 1.00 -6.38 2.58
CA LEU A 20 -0.20 -7.18 2.81
C LEU A 20 0.06 -8.69 2.65
N VAL A 21 0.79 -9.08 1.61
CA VAL A 21 1.20 -10.49 1.42
C VAL A 21 2.05 -10.98 2.58
N GLU A 22 3.04 -10.21 3.03
CA GLU A 22 3.86 -10.54 4.21
C GLU A 22 2.99 -10.76 5.44
N LYS A 23 2.10 -9.81 5.77
CA LYS A 23 1.19 -9.92 6.92
C LYS A 23 0.28 -11.15 6.85
N LEU A 24 -0.23 -11.50 5.68
CA LEU A 24 -1.07 -12.67 5.50
C LEU A 24 -0.29 -13.99 5.74
N ILE A 25 0.96 -14.05 5.29
CA ILE A 25 1.84 -15.19 5.58
C ILE A 25 2.17 -15.25 7.09
N ASP A 26 2.49 -14.11 7.69
CA ASP A 26 2.83 -14.02 9.12
C ASP A 26 1.69 -14.52 10.03
N ILE A 27 0.43 -14.31 9.63
CA ILE A 27 -0.76 -14.80 10.36
C ILE A 27 -1.21 -16.20 9.93
N GLY A 28 -0.37 -16.94 9.19
CA GLY A 28 -0.51 -18.38 8.98
C GLY A 28 -1.14 -18.82 7.65
N LEU A 29 -1.42 -17.92 6.70
CA LEU A 29 -1.89 -18.35 5.38
C LEU A 29 -0.75 -18.92 4.53
N THR A 30 -1.07 -19.91 3.71
CA THR A 30 -0.18 -20.40 2.67
C THR A 30 -0.17 -19.46 1.45
N GLN A 31 0.90 -19.50 0.65
CA GLN A 31 0.97 -18.71 -0.59
C GLN A 31 -0.21 -19.00 -1.55
N LYS A 32 -0.73 -20.24 -1.55
CA LYS A 32 -1.90 -20.62 -2.36
C LYS A 32 -3.19 -19.95 -1.87
N GLU A 33 -3.38 -19.84 -0.56
CA GLU A 33 -4.53 -19.14 0.02
C GLU A 33 -4.45 -17.64 -0.21
N VAL A 34 -3.26 -17.04 -0.03
CA VAL A 34 -3.02 -15.63 -0.32
C VAL A 34 -3.30 -15.32 -1.80
N ALA A 35 -2.79 -16.15 -2.71
CA ALA A 35 -3.03 -16.00 -4.15
C ALA A 35 -4.54 -15.99 -4.47
N ARG A 36 -5.29 -16.95 -3.90
CA ARG A 36 -6.74 -17.05 -4.09
C ARG A 36 -7.48 -15.83 -3.54
N LYS A 37 -7.22 -15.44 -2.29
CA LYS A 37 -7.91 -14.34 -1.61
C LYS A 37 -7.63 -12.97 -2.25
N LEU A 38 -6.42 -12.78 -2.80
CA LEU A 38 -6.02 -11.52 -3.44
C LEU A 38 -6.24 -11.50 -4.97
N GLY A 39 -6.75 -12.58 -5.57
CA GLY A 39 -6.88 -12.68 -7.04
C GLY A 39 -5.53 -12.58 -7.77
N LEU A 40 -4.48 -13.16 -7.19
CA LEU A 40 -3.12 -13.16 -7.73
C LEU A 40 -2.71 -14.58 -8.17
N SER A 41 -1.70 -14.68 -9.03
CA SER A 41 -1.02 -15.97 -9.24
C SER A 41 -0.13 -16.29 -8.03
N VAL A 42 0.09 -17.57 -7.75
CA VAL A 42 1.06 -18.02 -6.73
C VAL A 42 2.47 -17.48 -7.04
N SER A 43 2.83 -17.39 -8.32
CA SER A 43 4.09 -16.78 -8.77
C SER A 43 4.17 -15.28 -8.45
N ALA A 44 3.05 -14.54 -8.50
CA ALA A 44 3.03 -13.14 -8.09
C ALA A 44 3.22 -12.99 -6.58
N VAL A 45 2.62 -13.87 -5.76
CA VAL A 45 2.85 -13.91 -4.30
C VAL A 45 4.32 -14.19 -4.00
N SER A 46 4.91 -15.20 -4.62
CA SER A 46 6.35 -15.51 -4.49
C SER A 46 7.25 -14.34 -4.88
N ARG A 47 6.91 -13.58 -5.93
CA ARG A 47 7.66 -12.38 -6.33
C ARG A 47 7.56 -11.22 -5.31
N TYR A 48 6.43 -11.09 -4.61
CA TYR A 48 6.33 -10.14 -3.51
C TYR A 48 7.24 -10.54 -2.33
N LEU A 49 7.20 -11.81 -1.92
CA LEU A 49 8.00 -12.32 -0.81
C LEU A 49 9.51 -12.30 -1.09
N SER A 50 9.93 -12.62 -2.32
CA SER A 50 11.35 -12.63 -2.72
C SER A 50 11.94 -11.24 -3.00
N MET A 51 11.22 -10.17 -2.64
CA MET A 51 11.62 -8.76 -2.86
C MET A 51 11.84 -8.35 -4.31
N LYS A 52 11.44 -9.19 -5.28
CA LYS A 52 11.51 -8.87 -6.71
C LYS A 52 10.41 -7.89 -7.15
N ARG A 53 9.43 -7.59 -6.29
CA ARG A 53 8.36 -6.63 -6.54
C ARG A 53 7.96 -5.88 -5.25
N GLY A 54 7.74 -4.57 -5.34
CA GLY A 54 7.24 -3.77 -4.22
C GLY A 54 8.25 -3.52 -3.10
N ALA A 55 9.55 -3.73 -3.35
CA ALA A 55 10.62 -3.50 -2.38
C ALA A 55 11.07 -2.04 -2.27
N THR A 56 10.56 -1.16 -3.13
CA THR A 56 11.06 0.22 -3.24
C THR A 56 10.72 1.05 -2.01
N ILE A 57 9.54 0.84 -1.41
CA ILE A 57 9.05 1.64 -0.28
C ILE A 57 8.89 0.71 0.92
N ASP A 58 9.63 1.00 1.99
CA ASP A 58 9.49 0.29 3.25
C ASP A 58 8.31 0.83 4.06
N LEU A 59 7.14 0.21 3.86
CA LEU A 59 5.91 0.61 4.58
C LEU A 59 5.91 0.20 6.05
N ALA A 60 6.75 -0.75 6.48
CA ALA A 60 6.83 -1.15 7.88
C ALA A 60 7.39 -0.02 8.77
N SER A 61 8.12 0.93 8.18
CA SER A 61 8.63 2.13 8.87
C SER A 61 7.56 3.18 9.21
N TYR A 62 6.32 3.02 8.74
CA TYR A 62 5.19 3.92 9.01
C TYR A 62 4.14 3.17 9.83
N SER A 63 4.12 3.39 11.14
CA SER A 63 3.33 2.57 12.08
C SER A 63 1.83 2.58 11.79
N ASP A 64 1.26 3.72 11.42
CA ASP A 64 -0.16 3.86 11.07
C ASP A 64 -0.52 3.11 9.77
N LEU A 65 0.36 3.15 8.77
CA LEU A 65 0.19 2.37 7.54
C LEU A 65 0.34 0.86 7.81
N ASP A 66 1.35 0.45 8.59
CA ASP A 66 1.59 -0.96 8.90
C ASP A 66 0.45 -1.57 9.72
N GLU A 67 -0.10 -0.79 10.66
CA GLU A 67 -1.28 -1.17 11.44
C GLU A 67 -2.52 -1.32 10.54
N ALA A 68 -2.78 -0.37 9.64
CA ALA A 68 -3.89 -0.44 8.71
C ALA A 68 -3.79 -1.66 7.76
N ILE A 69 -2.59 -1.97 7.27
CA ILE A 69 -2.35 -3.17 6.45
C ILE A 69 -2.54 -4.44 7.28
N SER A 70 -2.15 -4.44 8.56
CA SER A 70 -2.35 -5.57 9.47
C SER A 70 -3.84 -5.84 9.74
N LYS A 71 -4.64 -4.79 9.98
CA LYS A 71 -6.11 -4.89 10.13
C LYS A 71 -6.75 -5.44 8.87
N LEU A 72 -6.35 -4.94 7.70
CA LEU A 72 -6.80 -5.47 6.42
C LEU A 72 -6.48 -6.97 6.27
N ALA A 73 -5.28 -7.40 6.67
CA ALA A 73 -4.90 -8.81 6.61
C ALA A 73 -5.80 -9.70 7.50
N ILE A 74 -6.16 -9.23 8.69
CA ILE A 74 -7.09 -9.92 9.60
C ILE A 74 -8.47 -10.06 8.96
N ASP A 75 -9.01 -8.97 8.40
CA ASP A 75 -10.33 -8.99 7.73
C ASP A 75 -10.35 -9.96 6.54
N ILE A 76 -9.25 -10.00 5.77
CA ILE A 76 -9.08 -10.93 4.64
C ILE A 76 -9.02 -12.38 5.14
N ARG A 77 -8.25 -12.66 6.19
CA ARG A 77 -8.16 -14.02 6.77
C ARG A 77 -9.53 -14.50 7.21
N ASP A 78 -10.23 -13.67 7.98
CA ASP A 78 -11.53 -13.98 8.59
C ASP A 78 -12.70 -13.93 7.57
N ASN A 79 -12.43 -13.65 6.29
CA ASN A 79 -13.41 -13.52 5.21
C ASN A 79 -14.51 -12.47 5.50
N ARG A 80 -14.16 -11.38 6.20
CA ARG A 80 -15.09 -10.28 6.53
C ARG A 80 -15.32 -9.31 5.38
N ILE A 81 -14.54 -9.44 4.31
CA ILE A 81 -14.56 -8.57 3.14
C ILE A 81 -14.39 -9.33 1.85
N ASP A 82 -14.90 -8.74 0.77
CA ASP A 82 -14.76 -9.28 -0.57
C ASP A 82 -13.57 -8.68 -1.34
N PHE A 83 -13.45 -9.05 -2.61
CA PHE A 83 -12.39 -8.57 -3.49
C PHE A 83 -12.44 -7.05 -3.73
N HIS A 84 -13.62 -6.46 -3.89
CA HIS A 84 -13.78 -5.03 -4.15
C HIS A 84 -13.39 -4.22 -2.91
N ASP A 85 -13.78 -4.69 -1.73
CA ASP A 85 -13.37 -4.11 -0.45
C ASP A 85 -11.85 -4.10 -0.29
N ILE A 86 -11.17 -5.20 -0.61
CA ILE A 86 -9.70 -5.28 -0.54
C ILE A 86 -9.07 -4.19 -1.41
N HIS A 87 -9.57 -4.02 -2.63
CA HIS A 87 -9.08 -2.98 -3.54
C HIS A 87 -9.35 -1.57 -3.01
N LEU A 88 -10.55 -1.33 -2.49
CA LEU A 88 -10.91 -0.06 -1.86
C LEU A 88 -9.96 0.28 -0.70
N TRP A 89 -9.66 -0.69 0.17
CA TRP A 89 -8.75 -0.50 1.30
C TRP A 89 -7.31 -0.23 0.88
N ILE A 90 -6.81 -0.93 -0.14
CA ILE A 90 -5.49 -0.64 -0.71
C ILE A 90 -5.42 0.82 -1.21
N TYR A 91 -6.46 1.32 -1.87
CA TYR A 91 -6.49 2.70 -2.34
C TYR A 91 -6.64 3.72 -1.20
N ARG A 92 -7.43 3.41 -0.16
CA ARG A 92 -7.51 4.23 1.05
C ARG A 92 -6.16 4.40 1.73
N ILE A 93 -5.43 3.29 1.92
CA ILE A 93 -4.07 3.30 2.48
C ILE A 93 -3.13 4.13 1.60
N ALA A 94 -3.20 3.95 0.27
CA ALA A 94 -2.36 4.71 -0.66
C ALA A 94 -2.65 6.22 -0.60
N PHE A 95 -3.92 6.62 -0.60
CA PHE A 95 -4.31 8.03 -0.53
C PHE A 95 -3.95 8.66 0.81
N TYR A 96 -4.16 7.95 1.92
CA TYR A 96 -3.72 8.41 3.22
C TYR A 96 -2.19 8.62 3.25
N ALA A 97 -1.40 7.66 2.76
CA ALA A 97 0.06 7.78 2.69
C ALA A 97 0.52 8.99 1.84
N LEU A 98 -0.17 9.25 0.73
CA LEU A 98 0.10 10.39 -0.16
C LEU A 98 -0.29 11.73 0.48
N SER A 99 -1.44 11.81 1.17
CA SER A 99 -1.92 13.05 1.78
C SER A 99 -1.10 13.48 3.00
N ARG A 100 -0.52 12.52 3.74
CA ARG A 100 0.37 12.77 4.87
C ARG A 100 1.82 13.10 4.47
N ARG A 101 2.12 13.20 3.18
CA ARG A 101 3.47 13.46 2.62
C ARG A 101 4.51 12.39 2.96
N TYR A 102 4.11 11.23 3.50
CA TYR A 102 5.00 10.13 3.84
C TYR A 102 5.81 9.64 2.62
N MET A 103 5.23 9.76 1.44
CA MET A 103 5.81 9.28 0.19
C MET A 103 6.75 10.28 -0.50
N CYS A 104 6.84 11.54 -0.04
CA CYS A 104 7.63 12.58 -0.70
C CYS A 104 9.12 12.21 -0.80
N ARG A 105 9.71 11.63 0.26
CA ARG A 105 11.11 11.17 0.25
C ARG A 105 11.36 10.11 -0.82
N TRP A 106 10.43 9.16 -0.98
CA TRP A 106 10.53 8.11 -1.99
C TRP A 106 10.32 8.66 -3.39
N HIS A 107 9.37 9.58 -3.56
CA HIS A 107 9.12 10.25 -4.82
C HIS A 107 10.35 11.05 -5.29
N ALA A 108 11.01 11.81 -4.42
CA ALA A 108 12.24 12.54 -4.74
C ALA A 108 13.43 11.64 -5.10
N LYS A 109 13.50 10.42 -4.54
CA LYS A 109 14.51 9.42 -4.95
C LYS A 109 14.27 8.87 -6.36
N ILE A 110 13.02 8.87 -6.82
CA ILE A 110 12.62 8.33 -8.13
C ILE A 110 12.64 9.43 -9.21
N ASP A 111 12.20 10.63 -8.86
CA ASP A 111 12.15 11.78 -9.75
C ASP A 111 12.81 12.99 -9.10
N LEU A 112 13.98 13.36 -9.64
CA LEU A 112 14.82 14.45 -9.15
C LEU A 112 14.16 15.84 -9.31
N ASN A 113 13.07 15.95 -10.08
CA ASN A 113 12.31 17.20 -10.19
C ASN A 113 11.35 17.42 -9.01
N VAL A 114 11.22 16.46 -8.10
CA VAL A 114 10.38 16.58 -6.92
C VAL A 114 11.21 17.12 -5.77
N ASN A 115 10.93 18.36 -5.35
CA ASN A 115 11.41 18.89 -4.09
C ASN A 115 10.36 18.61 -2.99
N PRO A 116 10.66 17.75 -2.00
CA PRO A 116 9.74 17.44 -0.90
C PRO A 116 9.26 18.66 -0.16
N ASP A 117 10.10 19.68 0.06
CA ASP A 117 9.79 20.86 0.88
C ASP A 117 8.81 21.81 0.18
N LEU A 118 8.86 21.87 -1.15
CA LEU A 118 8.03 22.76 -1.97
C LEU A 118 6.77 22.07 -2.52
N CYS A 119 6.73 20.74 -2.56
CA CYS A 119 5.63 20.00 -3.16
C CYS A 119 4.47 19.76 -2.17
N PHE A 120 3.28 20.28 -2.51
CA PHE A 120 2.04 20.09 -1.77
C PHE A 120 0.89 19.53 -2.63
N ILE A 121 1.21 18.91 -3.77
CA ILE A 121 0.20 18.40 -4.72
C ILE A 121 -0.73 17.38 -4.03
N CYS A 122 -0.19 16.32 -3.43
CA CYS A 122 -1.02 15.28 -2.83
C CYS A 122 -1.88 15.79 -1.65
N PRO A 123 -1.34 16.53 -0.66
CA PRO A 123 -2.17 17.11 0.40
C PRO A 123 -3.27 18.04 -0.14
N LYS A 124 -2.98 18.87 -1.15
CA LYS A 124 -3.99 19.77 -1.73
C LYS A 124 -5.06 19.03 -2.54
N LEU A 125 -4.68 17.94 -3.22
CA LEU A 125 -5.58 17.21 -4.11
C LEU A 125 -6.53 16.27 -3.36
N ILE A 126 -6.03 15.56 -2.35
CA ILE A 126 -6.76 14.48 -1.67
C ILE A 126 -6.80 14.62 -0.14
N GLY A 127 -6.20 15.66 0.43
CA GLY A 127 -6.17 15.86 1.89
C GLY A 127 -7.55 15.98 2.52
N SER A 128 -8.49 16.68 1.88
CA SER A 128 -9.87 16.81 2.35
C SER A 128 -10.68 15.51 2.32
N LEU A 129 -10.20 14.50 1.60
CA LEU A 129 -10.82 13.17 1.49
C LEU A 129 -10.17 12.15 2.45
N THR A 130 -9.14 12.54 3.20
CA THR A 130 -8.25 11.64 3.94
C THR A 130 -8.00 12.16 5.35
N ASP A 131 -8.87 11.79 6.30
CA ASP A 131 -8.59 11.93 7.73
C ASP A 131 -8.12 10.60 8.34
N SER A 132 -7.88 10.55 9.65
CA SER A 132 -7.53 9.29 10.34
C SER A 132 -8.68 8.27 10.32
N SER A 133 -9.93 8.71 10.13
CA SER A 133 -11.08 7.83 9.99
C SER A 133 -11.06 7.06 8.66
N LEU A 134 -10.31 7.54 7.65
CA LEU A 134 -10.13 6.81 6.39
C LEU A 134 -9.48 5.43 6.59
N LEU A 135 -8.64 5.31 7.61
CA LEU A 135 -8.03 4.05 8.04
C LEU A 135 -8.80 3.37 9.19
N ALA A 136 -9.86 4.00 9.70
CA ALA A 136 -10.66 3.44 10.78
C ALA A 136 -11.58 2.33 10.24
N ARG A 137 -11.49 1.20 10.91
CA ARG A 137 -12.41 0.07 10.81
C ARG A 137 -12.61 -0.51 12.20
#